data_AF-R5E810-F1
#
_entry.id   AF-R5E810-F1
#
_cell.length_a   1.000
_cell.length_b   1.000
_cell.length_c   1.000
_cell.angle_alpha   90.00
_cell.angle_beta   90.00
_cell.angle_gamma   90.00
#
_symmetry.space_group_name_H-M   'P 1'
#
loop_
_entity.id
_entity.type
_entity.pdbx_description
1 polymer ?
#
loop_
_entity_poly.entity_id
_entity_poly.type
_entity_poly.pdbx_seq_one_letter_code
_entity_poly.pdbx_strand_id
1 'polypeptide(L)'
;MKGRKLYLGLIFILSVAVVYLLEAVAQDKGIALGNVVITAKDRPSEWQDIIASDASENQLRLIVDGVEVAFAKNRIYMENNLDIMIPTYIFRNSFKCAFNTVSEDGIELQKGNTVVSIDSYDTFIDVNGKKVFLENAMKKDDDGYYINAHVLEEGFGYTYKWDSVENTLNLVDTKKDESILPSRYSYYDVGRLGKIKDQGIYGTCWAFASLTAVETSLMPEEKYDFSEDNMVWNSGYFGAQYDGGDYTRAISYLASWRGPVLEEDDVYGDGINNSDAGVVKHVQEAQIIESKNLEAIKKAVFLYGGVESSLYTSMSYAGERSMYYNDKNYSYCYIGTKKPNHDVVIIGWDDNYSKDNFSVSLEGNGAFICVNSWGDSFGDDGLFYVSYYDSNIGIHNVVYTRVEDDDNYDNIYQSDLCGWVGQLGYECDTAYFSNVYTAQSDEELKAVGFYATGKDTSYEIYYVDNFEGTESFCNKVYLQSGKFTNEGYYTVDLNKAVNMAEGKKYAIIVKITTPGAVHPIAIEYKAGRSTKNVVIDDGEGYISLIGKSWEHVEESKECNICLKMYTNNR
;
A
#
# COMPACT_ATOMS: atom_id res chain seq x y z
N MET A 1 57.90 76.30 7.11
CA MET A 1 56.58 76.04 6.47
C MET A 1 56.70 75.57 5.00
N LYS A 2 57.39 74.45 4.72
CA LYS A 2 57.39 73.85 3.36
C LYS A 2 57.22 72.31 3.32
N GLY A 3 57.37 71.60 4.44
CA GLY A 3 57.17 70.13 4.48
C GLY A 3 55.71 69.65 4.62
N ARG A 4 54.84 70.39 5.31
CA ARG A 4 53.47 69.93 5.66
C ARG A 4 52.45 69.99 4.50
N LYS A 5 52.67 70.84 3.49
CA LYS A 5 51.83 70.91 2.28
C LYS A 5 52.20 69.87 1.22
N LEU A 6 53.44 69.38 1.23
CA LEU A 6 53.91 68.34 0.31
C LEU A 6 53.31 66.97 0.68
N TYR A 7 53.26 66.66 1.97
CA TYR A 7 52.70 65.39 2.49
C TYR A 7 51.18 65.28 2.27
N LEU A 8 50.42 66.37 2.41
CA LEU A 8 48.98 66.37 2.14
C LEU A 8 48.66 66.20 0.64
N GLY A 9 49.47 66.79 -0.25
CA GLY A 9 49.34 66.59 -1.69
C GLY A 9 49.67 65.16 -2.13
N LEU A 10 50.70 64.55 -1.53
CA LEU A 10 51.08 63.17 -1.81
C LEU A 10 50.03 62.16 -1.31
N ILE A 11 49.45 62.40 -0.13
CA ILE A 11 48.36 61.57 0.42
C ILE A 11 47.12 61.68 -0.47
N PHE A 12 46.77 62.87 -0.95
CA PHE A 12 45.63 63.07 -1.85
C PHE A 12 45.81 62.36 -3.21
N ILE A 13 47.00 62.43 -3.80
CA ILE A 13 47.33 61.73 -5.05
C ILE A 13 47.31 60.20 -4.85
N LEU A 14 47.82 59.70 -3.72
CA LEU A 14 47.76 58.28 -3.38
C LEU A 14 46.32 57.81 -3.15
N SER A 15 45.47 58.61 -2.49
CA SER A 15 44.06 58.25 -2.30
C SER A 15 43.27 58.25 -3.60
N VAL A 16 43.55 59.17 -4.54
CA VAL A 16 42.91 59.16 -5.86
C VAL A 16 43.41 57.99 -6.71
N ALA A 17 44.70 57.65 -6.62
CA ALA A 17 45.26 56.48 -7.31
C ALA A 17 44.71 55.16 -6.75
N VAL A 18 44.49 55.06 -5.43
CA VAL A 18 43.87 53.88 -4.79
C VAL A 18 42.39 53.78 -5.15
N VAL A 19 41.64 54.88 -5.20
CA VAL A 19 40.24 54.86 -5.67
C VAL A 19 40.15 54.48 -7.15
N TYR A 20 41.04 55.00 -7.99
CA TYR A 20 41.09 54.63 -9.41
C TYR A 20 41.53 53.18 -9.63
N LEU A 21 42.47 52.67 -8.83
CA LEU A 21 42.86 51.24 -8.83
C LEU A 21 41.73 50.35 -8.30
N LEU A 22 40.97 50.81 -7.29
CA LEU A 22 39.79 50.10 -6.80
C LEU A 22 38.64 50.11 -7.81
N GLU A 23 38.42 51.21 -8.56
CA GLU A 23 37.47 51.25 -9.69
C GLU A 23 37.94 50.38 -10.88
N ALA A 24 39.25 50.34 -11.15
CA ALA A 24 39.81 49.49 -12.21
C ALA A 24 39.81 47.99 -11.84
N VAL A 25 39.98 47.65 -10.56
CA VAL A 25 39.87 46.27 -10.04
C VAL A 25 38.40 45.86 -9.82
N ALA A 26 37.50 46.82 -9.57
CA ALA A 26 36.05 46.59 -9.52
C ALA A 26 35.39 46.57 -10.91
N GLN A 27 36.12 46.97 -11.97
CA GLN A 27 35.82 46.59 -13.35
C GLN A 27 36.44 45.24 -13.69
N ASP A 28 36.26 44.25 -12.83
CA ASP A 28 36.10 42.91 -13.36
C ASP A 28 34.80 42.97 -14.15
N LYS A 29 34.93 43.13 -15.48
CA LYS A 29 33.82 42.87 -16.38
C LYS A 29 33.47 41.43 -16.11
N GLY A 30 32.51 41.23 -15.21
CA GLY A 30 31.83 39.96 -15.06
C GLY A 30 31.55 39.49 -16.47
N ILE A 31 32.18 38.39 -16.84
CA ILE A 31 31.72 37.62 -17.96
C ILE A 31 30.28 37.33 -17.55
N ALA A 32 29.34 38.09 -18.09
CA ALA A 32 28.01 37.58 -18.22
C ALA A 32 28.24 36.28 -18.97
N LEU A 33 28.13 35.15 -18.26
CA LEU A 33 27.71 33.92 -18.89
C LEU A 33 26.42 34.33 -19.58
N GLY A 34 26.54 34.74 -20.84
CA GLY A 34 25.41 34.71 -21.72
C GLY A 34 24.90 33.30 -21.56
N ASN A 35 23.63 33.17 -21.21
CA ASN A 35 22.95 31.89 -21.33
C ASN A 35 23.13 31.51 -22.80
N VAL A 36 24.17 30.72 -23.07
CA VAL A 36 24.24 29.96 -24.30
C VAL A 36 23.14 28.95 -24.09
N VAL A 37 21.95 29.29 -24.57
CA VAL A 37 20.89 28.32 -24.77
C VAL A 37 21.42 27.44 -25.90
N ILE A 38 22.29 26.48 -25.53
CA ILE A 38 22.63 25.38 -26.38
C ILE A 38 21.30 24.64 -26.54
N THR A 39 20.70 24.74 -27.72
CA THR A 39 19.50 23.96 -28.02
C THR A 39 19.87 22.48 -27.89
N ALA A 40 18.93 21.60 -27.53
CA ALA A 40 19.22 20.17 -27.36
C ALA A 40 19.97 19.55 -28.58
N LYS A 41 19.82 20.17 -29.75
CA LYS A 41 20.45 19.78 -31.02
C LYS A 41 21.93 20.15 -31.16
N ASP A 42 22.44 21.12 -30.40
CA ASP A 42 23.80 21.65 -30.50
C ASP A 42 24.72 21.19 -29.35
N ARG A 43 24.22 20.31 -28.47
CA ARG A 43 24.97 19.81 -27.30
C ARG A 43 25.86 18.63 -27.72
N PRO A 44 27.18 18.65 -27.42
CA PRO A 44 28.05 17.50 -27.66
C PRO A 44 27.55 16.26 -26.90
N SER A 45 27.64 15.07 -27.50
CA SER A 45 27.19 13.82 -26.85
C SER A 45 27.91 13.56 -25.52
N GLU A 46 29.18 13.93 -25.42
CA GLU A 46 29.99 13.85 -24.19
C GLU A 46 29.39 14.63 -23.00
N TRP A 47 28.58 15.65 -23.27
CA TRP A 47 27.89 16.41 -22.21
C TRP A 47 26.63 15.70 -21.72
N GLN A 48 26.04 14.82 -22.52
CA GLN A 48 24.85 14.07 -22.11
C GLN A 48 25.22 13.07 -21.01
N ASP A 49 26.36 12.38 -21.14
CA ASP A 49 26.90 11.49 -20.11
C ASP A 49 27.16 12.25 -18.79
N ILE A 50 27.74 13.45 -18.87
CA ILE A 50 28.01 14.29 -17.68
C ILE A 50 26.69 14.71 -17.02
N ILE A 51 25.70 15.12 -17.81
CA ILE A 51 24.39 15.54 -17.29
C ILE A 51 23.63 14.36 -16.67
N ALA A 52 23.63 13.19 -17.32
CA ALA A 52 22.98 12.00 -16.81
C ALA A 52 23.61 11.53 -15.49
N SER A 53 24.95 11.52 -15.41
CA SER A 53 25.69 11.20 -14.19
C SER A 53 25.40 12.21 -13.08
N ASP A 54 25.53 13.52 -13.36
CA ASP A 54 25.28 14.57 -12.36
C ASP A 54 23.83 14.59 -11.88
N ALA A 55 22.86 14.41 -12.79
CA ALA A 55 21.43 14.36 -12.46
C ALA A 55 21.07 13.12 -11.64
N SER A 56 21.76 12.00 -11.83
CA SER A 56 21.51 10.75 -11.09
C SER A 56 22.29 10.67 -9.76
N GLU A 57 23.47 11.30 -9.69
CA GLU A 57 24.25 11.44 -8.45
C GLU A 57 23.62 12.45 -7.47
N ASN A 58 23.07 13.53 -8.04
CA ASN A 58 22.22 14.47 -7.32
C ASN A 58 20.80 13.90 -7.22
N GLN A 59 20.06 14.23 -6.16
CA GLN A 59 18.71 13.67 -5.98
C GLN A 59 17.75 14.22 -7.05
N LEU A 60 17.44 13.42 -8.07
CA LEU A 60 16.41 13.76 -9.05
C LEU A 60 15.04 13.68 -8.39
N ARG A 61 14.25 14.75 -8.54
CA ARG A 61 12.93 14.90 -7.93
C ARG A 61 11.84 14.68 -8.98
N LEU A 62 10.75 14.06 -8.58
CA LEU A 62 9.56 13.86 -9.42
C LEU A 62 8.38 14.59 -8.80
N ILE A 63 7.77 15.48 -9.58
CA ILE A 63 6.53 16.17 -9.22
C ILE A 63 5.45 15.74 -10.20
N VAL A 64 4.35 15.20 -9.66
CA VAL A 64 3.17 14.78 -10.43
C VAL A 64 1.99 15.61 -9.98
N ASP A 65 1.38 16.34 -10.92
CA ASP A 65 0.24 17.23 -10.65
C ASP A 65 0.47 18.23 -9.51
N GLY A 66 1.70 18.70 -9.38
CA GLY A 66 2.13 19.65 -8.33
C GLY A 66 2.45 19.03 -6.98
N VAL A 67 2.38 17.70 -6.85
CA VAL A 67 2.75 16.95 -5.63
C VAL A 67 4.08 16.26 -5.86
N GLU A 68 5.02 16.46 -4.95
CA GLU A 68 6.29 15.72 -4.97
C GLU A 68 6.06 14.26 -4.56
N VAL A 69 6.58 13.34 -5.37
CA VAL A 69 6.50 11.91 -5.10
C VAL A 69 7.64 11.52 -4.17
N ALA A 70 7.32 10.80 -3.09
CA ALA A 70 8.30 10.24 -2.18
C ALA A 70 8.81 8.89 -2.71
N PHE A 71 10.13 8.72 -2.75
CA PHE A 71 10.82 7.46 -3.07
C PHE A 71 12.23 7.48 -2.47
N ALA A 72 12.85 6.31 -2.32
CA ALA A 72 14.23 6.23 -1.83
C ALA A 72 15.20 6.87 -2.83
N LYS A 73 16.25 7.52 -2.34
CA LYS A 73 17.24 8.21 -3.19
C LYS A 73 17.82 7.25 -4.25
N ASN A 74 18.08 7.75 -5.45
CA ASN A 74 18.59 7.02 -6.63
C ASN A 74 17.62 5.99 -7.24
N ARG A 75 16.40 5.86 -6.72
CA ARG A 75 15.36 5.01 -7.34
C ARG A 75 14.76 5.60 -8.61
N ILE A 76 15.07 6.84 -8.95
CA ILE A 76 14.78 7.46 -10.24
C ILE A 76 16.12 7.95 -10.79
N TYR A 77 16.39 7.75 -12.07
CA TYR A 77 17.66 8.12 -12.68
C TYR A 77 17.48 8.59 -14.11
N MET A 78 18.53 9.22 -14.64
CA MET A 78 18.60 9.67 -16.01
C MET A 78 19.60 8.82 -16.78
N GLU A 79 19.19 8.31 -17.94
CA GLU A 79 20.09 7.62 -18.86
C GLU A 79 20.90 8.60 -19.72
N ASN A 80 21.93 8.11 -20.41
CA ASN A 80 22.84 8.92 -21.22
C ASN A 80 22.14 9.61 -22.41
N ASN A 81 20.99 9.10 -22.86
CA ASN A 81 20.11 9.75 -23.84
C ASN A 81 19.26 10.88 -23.23
N LEU A 82 19.41 11.16 -21.92
CA LEU A 82 18.63 12.10 -21.10
C LEU A 82 17.19 11.66 -20.79
N ASP A 83 16.86 10.38 -21.02
CA ASP A 83 15.58 9.82 -20.64
C ASP A 83 15.55 9.55 -19.13
N ILE A 84 14.43 9.88 -18.49
CA ILE A 84 14.24 9.68 -17.05
C ILE A 84 13.49 8.38 -16.81
N MET A 85 14.13 7.48 -16.08
CA MET A 85 13.63 6.13 -15.79
C MET A 85 12.96 6.11 -14.43
N ILE A 86 11.67 5.76 -14.41
CA ILE A 86 10.81 5.74 -13.22
C ILE A 86 10.53 4.30 -12.80
N PRO A 87 10.70 3.94 -11.52
CA PRO A 87 10.51 2.57 -11.06
C PRO A 87 9.02 2.19 -11.06
N THR A 88 8.68 0.96 -11.44
CA THR A 88 7.28 0.53 -11.62
C THR A 88 6.43 0.62 -10.35
N TYR A 89 7.02 0.41 -9.17
CA TYR A 89 6.28 0.35 -7.90
C TYR A 89 5.54 1.66 -7.56
N ILE A 90 5.93 2.81 -8.11
CA ILE A 90 5.23 4.08 -7.86
C ILE A 90 4.04 4.32 -8.80
N PHE A 91 3.89 3.56 -9.90
CA PHE A 91 2.94 3.89 -10.97
C PHE A 91 1.47 3.79 -10.52
N ARG A 92 1.13 2.76 -9.75
CA ARG A 92 -0.21 2.56 -9.19
C ARG A 92 -0.65 3.77 -8.35
N ASN A 93 0.27 4.30 -7.54
CA ASN A 93 -0.02 5.36 -6.58
C ASN A 93 0.10 6.77 -7.18
N SER A 94 1.12 7.02 -7.99
CA SER A 94 1.42 8.35 -8.53
C SER A 94 0.68 8.65 -9.82
N PHE A 95 0.50 7.66 -10.71
CA PHE A 95 -0.10 7.86 -12.03
C PHE A 95 -1.48 7.22 -12.18
N LYS A 96 -1.89 6.39 -11.21
CA LYS A 96 -3.14 5.62 -11.22
C LYS A 96 -3.24 4.67 -12.42
N CYS A 97 -2.11 4.07 -12.78
CA CYS A 97 -2.04 3.02 -13.80
C CYS A 97 -2.08 1.63 -13.14
N ALA A 98 -2.95 0.76 -13.64
CA ALA A 98 -2.93 -0.67 -13.36
C ALA A 98 -1.84 -1.35 -14.18
N PHE A 99 -1.29 -2.44 -13.65
CA PHE A 99 -0.42 -3.35 -14.41
C PHE A 99 -1.22 -4.61 -14.75
N ASN A 100 -1.32 -4.90 -16.05
CA ASN A 100 -1.94 -6.13 -16.56
C ASN A 100 -0.88 -7.22 -16.79
N THR A 101 0.34 -6.83 -17.12
CA THR A 101 1.47 -7.75 -17.31
C THR A 101 2.77 -7.06 -16.90
N VAL A 102 3.64 -7.80 -16.20
CA VAL A 102 5.03 -7.41 -15.92
C VAL A 102 5.90 -8.64 -16.11
N SER A 103 6.79 -8.62 -17.10
CA SER A 103 7.66 -9.76 -17.43
C SER A 103 8.92 -9.30 -18.15
N GLU A 104 9.83 -10.23 -18.43
CA GLU A 104 11.00 -9.96 -19.29
C GLU A 104 10.63 -9.72 -20.75
N ASP A 105 9.47 -10.23 -21.19
CA ASP A 105 8.99 -10.10 -22.56
C ASP A 105 8.26 -8.76 -22.81
N GLY A 106 7.85 -8.08 -21.74
CA GLY A 106 7.17 -6.80 -21.82
C GLY A 106 6.35 -6.43 -20.58
N ILE A 107 5.88 -5.18 -20.58
CA ILE A 107 5.02 -4.59 -19.55
C ILE A 107 3.76 -4.05 -20.21
N GLU A 108 2.59 -4.33 -19.62
CA GLU A 108 1.32 -3.72 -20.03
C GLU A 108 0.71 -2.91 -18.88
N LEU A 109 0.43 -1.65 -19.17
CA LEU A 109 -0.15 -0.66 -18.26
C LEU A 109 -1.55 -0.27 -18.75
N GLN A 110 -2.46 -0.01 -17.83
CA GLN A 110 -3.79 0.49 -18.16
C GLN A 110 -4.21 1.66 -17.28
N LYS A 111 -4.81 2.69 -17.90
CA LYS A 111 -5.47 3.80 -17.21
C LYS A 111 -6.75 4.16 -17.98
N GLY A 112 -7.89 3.98 -17.33
CA GLY A 112 -9.20 4.09 -17.98
C GLY A 112 -9.30 3.10 -19.14
N ASN A 113 -9.69 3.61 -20.30
CA ASN A 113 -9.77 2.84 -21.54
C ASN A 113 -8.45 2.82 -22.34
N THR A 114 -7.38 3.39 -21.81
CA THR A 114 -6.07 3.40 -22.49
C THR A 114 -5.21 2.27 -21.97
N VAL A 115 -4.80 1.38 -22.86
CA VAL A 115 -3.84 0.31 -22.64
C VAL A 115 -2.55 0.68 -23.38
N VAL A 116 -1.43 0.60 -22.67
CA VAL A 116 -0.09 0.83 -23.21
C VAL A 116 0.74 -0.42 -22.97
N SER A 117 1.22 -1.05 -24.04
CA SER A 117 2.06 -2.24 -23.98
C SER A 117 3.47 -1.88 -24.46
N ILE A 118 4.48 -2.29 -23.70
CA ILE A 118 5.90 -2.12 -23.99
C ILE A 118 6.45 -3.51 -24.26
N ASP A 119 7.09 -3.72 -25.41
CA ASP A 119 7.75 -4.98 -25.75
C ASP A 119 9.24 -4.95 -25.41
N SER A 120 9.85 -6.13 -25.27
CA SER A 120 11.28 -6.28 -24.93
C SER A 120 12.26 -5.85 -26.04
N TYR A 121 11.79 -5.60 -27.26
CA TYR A 121 12.62 -5.02 -28.33
C TYR A 121 12.76 -3.51 -28.17
N ASP A 122 11.84 -2.92 -27.41
CA ASP A 122 11.91 -1.60 -26.80
C ASP A 122 12.22 -0.46 -27.78
N THR A 123 11.66 -0.58 -28.99
CA THR A 123 11.77 0.43 -30.08
C THR A 123 10.45 1.18 -30.28
N PHE A 124 9.33 0.55 -29.92
CA PHE A 124 7.99 1.11 -30.01
C PHE A 124 7.19 0.71 -28.79
N ILE A 125 6.31 1.60 -28.35
CA ILE A 125 5.19 1.24 -27.48
C ILE A 125 3.93 1.07 -28.32
N ASP A 126 3.04 0.19 -27.88
CA ASP A 126 1.69 0.06 -28.43
C ASP A 126 0.71 0.83 -27.54
N VAL A 127 0.01 1.83 -28.10
CA VAL A 127 -1.06 2.57 -27.42
C VAL A 127 -2.39 2.23 -28.09
N ASN A 128 -3.21 1.41 -27.44
CA ASN A 128 -4.52 0.95 -27.95
C ASN A 128 -4.47 0.34 -29.38
N GLY A 129 -3.48 -0.49 -29.67
CA GLY A 129 -3.24 -1.13 -30.96
C GLY A 129 -2.44 -0.28 -31.96
N LYS A 130 -1.97 0.90 -31.56
CA LYS A 130 -1.21 1.83 -32.41
C LYS A 130 0.24 1.94 -31.93
N LYS A 131 1.17 1.56 -32.81
CA LYS A 131 2.61 1.74 -32.56
C LYS A 131 3.02 3.21 -32.53
N VAL A 132 3.71 3.59 -31.47
CA VAL A 132 4.37 4.90 -31.27
C VAL A 132 5.85 4.63 -31.08
N PHE A 133 6.69 5.36 -31.83
CA PHE A 133 8.14 5.21 -31.73
C PHE A 133 8.61 5.78 -30.40
N LEU A 134 9.22 4.93 -29.58
CA LEU A 134 9.86 5.29 -28.32
C LEU A 134 10.89 4.21 -28.04
N GLU A 135 12.16 4.56 -28.20
CA GLU A 135 13.27 3.66 -27.86
C GLU A 135 13.52 3.68 -26.35
N ASN A 136 14.00 2.56 -25.80
CA ASN A 136 14.34 2.42 -24.38
C ASN A 136 13.16 2.79 -23.45
N ALA A 137 11.94 2.36 -23.80
CA ALA A 137 10.72 2.59 -23.02
C ALA A 137 10.67 1.79 -21.71
N MET A 138 11.42 0.69 -21.59
CA MET A 138 11.56 -0.06 -20.33
C MET A 138 12.96 -0.61 -20.08
N LYS A 139 13.30 -0.79 -18.81
CA LYS A 139 14.56 -1.42 -18.41
C LYS A 139 14.38 -2.26 -17.17
N LYS A 140 15.15 -3.33 -17.07
CA LYS A 140 15.28 -4.14 -15.86
C LYS A 140 16.71 -4.05 -15.35
N ASP A 141 16.87 -3.81 -14.06
CA ASP A 141 18.14 -3.91 -13.33
C ASP A 141 17.95 -4.73 -12.04
N ASP A 142 18.94 -4.73 -11.15
CA ASP A 142 18.92 -5.48 -9.89
C ASP A 142 17.82 -4.98 -8.92
N ASP A 143 17.35 -3.74 -9.12
CA ASP A 143 16.36 -3.05 -8.30
C ASP A 143 14.93 -3.18 -8.83
N GLY A 144 14.76 -3.80 -10.01
CA GLY A 144 13.46 -4.13 -10.60
C GLY A 144 13.25 -3.52 -11.99
N TYR A 145 11.99 -3.30 -12.33
CA TYR A 145 11.59 -2.72 -13.61
C TYR A 145 11.45 -1.21 -13.53
N TYR A 146 11.90 -0.54 -14.58
CA TYR A 146 11.84 0.89 -14.78
C TYR A 146 11.16 1.18 -16.11
N ILE A 147 10.37 2.25 -16.15
CA ILE A 147 9.67 2.72 -17.34
C ILE A 147 10.16 4.13 -17.65
N ASN A 148 10.47 4.37 -18.91
CA ASN A 148 10.80 5.69 -19.42
C ASN A 148 9.60 6.64 -19.22
N ALA A 149 9.83 7.79 -18.60
CA ALA A 149 8.80 8.77 -18.32
C ALA A 149 8.05 9.25 -19.58
N HIS A 150 8.64 9.17 -20.77
CA HIS A 150 7.96 9.48 -22.04
C HIS A 150 6.79 8.51 -22.36
N VAL A 151 6.74 7.31 -21.75
CA VAL A 151 5.56 6.42 -21.83
C VAL A 151 4.31 7.09 -21.25
N LEU A 152 4.47 7.88 -20.19
CA LEU A 152 3.36 8.65 -19.59
C LEU A 152 2.90 9.78 -20.51
N GLU A 153 3.84 10.42 -21.21
CA GLU A 153 3.54 11.50 -22.17
C GLU A 153 2.78 10.95 -23.39
N GLU A 154 3.36 9.97 -24.07
CA GLU A 154 2.84 9.42 -25.32
C GLU A 154 1.62 8.52 -25.12
N GLY A 155 1.63 7.72 -24.05
CA GLY A 155 0.57 6.75 -23.75
C GLY A 155 -0.60 7.35 -22.97
N PHE A 156 -0.31 8.07 -21.89
CA PHE A 156 -1.33 8.50 -20.92
C PHE A 156 -1.66 9.99 -20.96
N GLY A 157 -0.97 10.79 -21.77
CA GLY A 157 -1.25 12.22 -21.94
C GLY A 157 -0.72 13.10 -20.80
N TYR A 158 0.47 12.79 -20.28
CA TYR A 158 1.16 13.69 -19.36
C TYR A 158 2.01 14.74 -20.12
N THR A 159 2.17 15.94 -19.57
CA THR A 159 3.21 16.86 -20.06
C THR A 159 4.57 16.43 -19.51
N TYR A 160 5.64 16.50 -20.31
CA TYR A 160 7.01 16.26 -19.85
C TYR A 160 7.81 17.57 -19.69
N LYS A 161 8.23 17.92 -18.46
CA LYS A 161 9.10 19.08 -18.23
C LYS A 161 10.17 18.80 -17.17
N TRP A 162 11.40 18.54 -17.63
CA TRP A 162 12.57 18.47 -16.77
C TRP A 162 13.27 19.83 -16.60
N ASP A 163 13.51 20.23 -15.35
CA ASP A 163 14.30 21.40 -14.98
C ASP A 163 15.69 20.94 -14.50
N SER A 164 16.72 21.26 -15.27
CA SER A 164 18.10 20.85 -14.99
C SER A 164 18.75 21.62 -13.84
N VAL A 165 18.21 22.78 -13.44
CA VAL A 165 18.75 23.58 -12.33
C VAL A 165 18.25 23.03 -11.00
N GLU A 166 16.95 22.71 -10.94
CA GLU A 166 16.30 22.13 -9.76
C GLU A 166 16.38 20.59 -9.74
N ASN A 167 16.98 19.99 -10.77
CA ASN A 167 17.02 18.55 -11.02
C ASN A 167 15.65 17.87 -10.82
N THR A 168 14.60 18.46 -11.41
CA THR A 168 13.21 18.09 -11.14
C THR A 168 12.45 17.79 -12.43
N LEU A 169 11.88 16.59 -12.53
CA LEU A 169 10.91 16.23 -13.56
C LEU A 169 9.49 16.60 -13.09
N ASN A 170 8.80 17.43 -13.85
CA ASN A 170 7.40 17.78 -13.64
C ASN A 170 6.53 17.08 -14.69
N LEU A 171 5.61 16.24 -14.22
CA LEU A 171 4.58 15.58 -15.03
C LEU A 171 3.20 16.13 -14.62
N VAL A 172 2.39 16.53 -15.61
CA VAL A 172 1.03 17.03 -15.38
C VAL A 172 0.06 16.26 -16.26
N ASP A 173 -0.95 15.64 -15.64
CA ASP A 173 -1.97 14.89 -16.34
C ASP A 173 -2.90 15.83 -17.12
N THR A 174 -2.81 15.81 -18.45
CA THR A 174 -3.68 16.65 -19.30
C THR A 174 -5.10 16.09 -19.44
N LYS A 175 -5.32 14.85 -18.99
CA LYS A 175 -6.59 14.11 -19.03
C LYS A 175 -7.15 13.84 -17.63
N LYS A 176 -6.77 14.61 -16.62
CA LYS A 176 -7.18 14.41 -15.22
C LYS A 176 -8.70 14.36 -14.98
N ASP A 177 -9.49 14.91 -15.89
CA ASP A 177 -10.96 14.92 -15.81
C ASP A 177 -11.60 13.63 -16.41
N GLU A 178 -10.80 12.80 -17.10
CA GLU A 178 -11.22 11.48 -17.60
C GLU A 178 -11.21 10.44 -16.46
N SER A 179 -12.11 9.46 -16.56
CA SER A 179 -12.12 8.35 -15.60
C SER A 179 -10.86 7.50 -15.73
N ILE A 180 -10.21 7.22 -14.59
CA ILE A 180 -9.10 6.26 -14.51
C ILE A 180 -9.59 4.81 -14.57
N LEU A 181 -10.91 4.57 -14.50
CA LEU A 181 -11.51 3.24 -14.55
C LEU A 181 -12.24 3.04 -15.89
N PRO A 182 -12.01 1.92 -16.60
CA PRO A 182 -12.82 1.54 -17.75
C PRO A 182 -14.24 1.13 -17.32
N SER A 183 -15.18 1.05 -18.26
CA SER A 183 -16.55 0.58 -17.99
C SER A 183 -16.63 -0.93 -17.75
N ARG A 184 -15.61 -1.69 -18.16
CA ARG A 184 -15.44 -3.11 -17.87
C ARG A 184 -13.97 -3.41 -17.67
N TYR A 185 -13.67 -4.23 -16.67
CA TYR A 185 -12.34 -4.77 -16.40
C TYR A 185 -12.47 -6.09 -15.66
N SER A 186 -11.55 -7.02 -15.90
CA SER A 186 -11.50 -8.28 -15.17
C SER A 186 -10.09 -8.82 -15.17
N TYR A 187 -9.60 -9.26 -14.01
CA TYR A 187 -8.34 -10.00 -13.93
C TYR A 187 -8.32 -11.26 -14.78
N TYR A 188 -9.48 -11.90 -14.99
CA TYR A 188 -9.57 -13.04 -15.88
C TYR A 188 -9.25 -12.66 -17.34
N ASP A 189 -9.82 -11.55 -17.82
CA ASP A 189 -9.65 -11.08 -19.20
C ASP A 189 -8.18 -10.68 -19.49
N VAL A 190 -7.46 -10.18 -18.47
CA VAL A 190 -6.05 -9.74 -18.58
C VAL A 190 -5.04 -10.77 -18.05
N GLY A 191 -5.47 -11.98 -17.69
CA GLY A 191 -4.57 -13.05 -17.23
C GLY A 191 -3.94 -12.84 -15.84
N ARG A 192 -4.53 -11.98 -15.01
CA ARG A 192 -4.09 -11.63 -13.65
C ARG A 192 -4.86 -12.40 -12.55
N LEU A 193 -5.35 -13.60 -12.86
CA LEU A 193 -6.05 -14.46 -11.91
C LEU A 193 -5.27 -15.76 -11.70
N GLY A 194 -5.13 -16.16 -10.43
CA GLY A 194 -4.55 -17.43 -10.03
C GLY A 194 -5.42 -18.63 -10.37
N LYS A 195 -5.14 -19.75 -9.70
CA LYS A 195 -5.94 -20.97 -9.83
C LYS A 195 -7.28 -20.78 -9.11
N ILE A 196 -8.35 -21.31 -9.70
CA ILE A 196 -9.65 -21.40 -9.02
C ILE A 196 -9.58 -22.52 -7.99
N LYS A 197 -9.83 -22.19 -6.73
CA LYS A 197 -9.73 -23.11 -5.60
C LYS A 197 -11.09 -23.63 -5.15
N ASP A 198 -11.10 -24.69 -4.33
CA ASP A 198 -12.32 -25.36 -3.87
C ASP A 198 -12.25 -25.64 -2.36
N GLN A 199 -13.11 -24.96 -1.60
CA GLN A 199 -13.24 -25.12 -0.16
C GLN A 199 -13.92 -26.44 0.24
N GLY A 200 -14.57 -27.12 -0.70
CA GLY A 200 -15.34 -28.33 -0.47
C GLY A 200 -16.52 -28.11 0.48
N ILE A 201 -16.61 -28.94 1.51
CA ILE A 201 -17.73 -28.95 2.47
C ILE A 201 -17.48 -28.08 3.72
N TYR A 202 -16.35 -27.39 3.78
CA TYR A 202 -15.90 -26.66 4.96
C TYR A 202 -16.41 -25.22 4.97
N GLY A 203 -16.47 -24.63 6.17
CA GLY A 203 -16.86 -23.24 6.41
C GLY A 203 -15.67 -22.28 6.31
N THR A 204 -14.90 -22.36 5.23
CA THR A 204 -13.58 -21.72 5.08
C THR A 204 -13.54 -20.65 3.98
N CYS A 205 -14.68 -20.27 3.38
CA CYS A 205 -14.76 -19.24 2.34
C CYS A 205 -14.00 -17.94 2.66
N TRP A 206 -14.03 -17.50 3.93
CA TRP A 206 -13.26 -16.35 4.42
C TRP A 206 -11.75 -16.50 4.14
N ALA A 207 -11.17 -17.67 4.42
CA ALA A 207 -9.73 -17.92 4.19
C ALA A 207 -9.40 -17.92 2.70
N PHE A 208 -10.22 -18.59 1.87
CA PHE A 208 -10.06 -18.58 0.42
C PHE A 208 -10.17 -17.18 -0.17
N ALA A 209 -11.17 -16.41 0.28
CA ALA A 209 -11.40 -15.07 -0.23
C ALA A 209 -10.26 -14.12 0.16
N SER A 210 -9.82 -14.14 1.42
CA SER A 210 -8.69 -13.34 1.88
C SER A 210 -7.39 -13.72 1.17
N LEU A 211 -7.04 -15.00 1.08
CA LEU A 211 -5.79 -15.43 0.41
C LEU A 211 -5.81 -15.18 -1.09
N THR A 212 -6.94 -15.38 -1.77
CA THR A 212 -7.07 -15.01 -3.19
C THR A 212 -6.91 -13.48 -3.37
N ALA A 213 -7.39 -12.66 -2.45
CA ALA A 213 -7.18 -11.22 -2.47
C ALA A 213 -5.70 -10.84 -2.25
N VAL A 214 -4.96 -11.57 -1.41
CA VAL A 214 -3.49 -11.40 -1.24
C VAL A 214 -2.73 -11.87 -2.49
N GLU A 215 -3.05 -13.04 -3.05
CA GLU A 215 -2.39 -13.56 -4.25
C GLU A 215 -2.53 -12.59 -5.42
N THR A 216 -3.75 -12.08 -5.65
CA THR A 216 -4.00 -11.14 -6.74
C THR A 216 -3.38 -9.77 -6.52
N SER A 217 -3.03 -9.39 -5.28
CA SER A 217 -2.31 -8.14 -5.02
C SER A 217 -0.82 -8.21 -5.36
N LEU A 218 -0.25 -9.42 -5.37
CA LEU A 218 1.12 -9.71 -5.80
C LEU A 218 1.24 -9.85 -7.32
N MET A 219 0.13 -10.13 -8.01
CA MET A 219 0.10 -10.23 -9.47
C MET A 219 0.04 -8.85 -10.16
N PRO A 220 0.55 -8.71 -11.40
CA PRO A 220 1.20 -9.74 -12.22
C PRO A 220 2.67 -10.02 -11.90
N GLU A 221 3.28 -9.32 -10.95
CA GLU A 221 4.71 -9.42 -10.64
C GLU A 221 5.12 -10.79 -10.09
N GLU A 222 4.33 -11.31 -9.15
CA GLU A 222 4.58 -12.60 -8.52
C GLU A 222 3.31 -13.44 -8.49
N LYS A 223 3.49 -14.77 -8.58
CA LYS A 223 2.39 -15.74 -8.55
C LYS A 223 2.61 -16.71 -7.40
N TYR A 224 1.62 -16.78 -6.52
CA TYR A 224 1.59 -17.70 -5.38
C TYR A 224 0.31 -18.53 -5.36
N ASP A 225 0.38 -19.65 -4.66
CA ASP A 225 -0.75 -20.48 -4.24
C ASP A 225 -0.59 -20.69 -2.72
N PHE A 226 -1.29 -19.89 -1.92
CA PHE A 226 -1.18 -19.91 -0.47
C PHE A 226 -2.13 -20.94 0.17
N SER A 227 -1.73 -21.47 1.32
CA SER A 227 -2.50 -22.47 2.06
C SER A 227 -3.63 -21.85 2.88
N GLU A 228 -4.87 -22.13 2.49
CA GLU A 228 -6.04 -21.85 3.32
C GLU A 228 -6.09 -22.71 4.59
N ASP A 229 -5.52 -23.94 4.55
CA ASP A 229 -5.52 -24.84 5.71
C ASP A 229 -4.74 -24.22 6.87
N ASN A 230 -3.56 -23.70 6.56
CA ASN A 230 -2.71 -23.06 7.55
C ASN A 230 -3.41 -21.86 8.19
N MET A 231 -4.03 -20.98 7.39
CA MET A 231 -4.76 -19.84 7.92
C MET A 231 -5.89 -20.26 8.88
N VAL A 232 -6.63 -21.32 8.53
CA VAL A 232 -7.74 -21.80 9.35
C VAL A 232 -7.25 -22.29 10.71
N TRP A 233 -6.20 -23.10 10.75
CA TRP A 233 -5.69 -23.69 11.99
C TRP A 233 -4.77 -22.77 12.78
N ASN A 234 -4.06 -21.88 12.11
CA ASN A 234 -3.00 -21.05 12.67
C ASN A 234 -3.41 -19.58 12.78
N SER A 235 -4.71 -19.23 12.69
CA SER A 235 -5.20 -17.85 12.83
C SER A 235 -5.17 -17.28 14.26
N GLY A 236 -4.82 -18.07 15.28
CA GLY A 236 -4.87 -17.67 16.69
C GLY A 236 -6.25 -17.79 17.35
N TYR A 237 -7.31 -17.70 16.56
CA TYR A 237 -8.67 -17.97 17.02
C TYR A 237 -8.89 -19.46 17.32
N PHE A 238 -9.74 -19.75 18.30
CA PHE A 238 -10.24 -21.10 18.54
C PHE A 238 -11.31 -21.47 17.51
N GLY A 239 -11.06 -22.54 16.77
CA GLY A 239 -12.02 -23.14 15.85
C GLY A 239 -11.34 -24.11 14.89
N ALA A 240 -12.14 -24.79 14.08
CA ALA A 240 -11.69 -25.67 13.00
C ALA A 240 -12.38 -25.27 11.68
N GLN A 241 -12.10 -26.01 10.61
CA GLN A 241 -12.61 -25.79 9.26
C GLN A 241 -14.14 -25.65 9.14
N TYR A 242 -14.94 -26.13 10.10
CA TYR A 242 -16.42 -26.01 10.07
C TYR A 242 -16.99 -24.79 10.81
N ASP A 243 -16.18 -24.07 11.59
CA ASP A 243 -16.70 -23.05 12.52
C ASP A 243 -16.96 -21.67 11.86
N GLY A 244 -16.59 -21.49 10.59
CA GLY A 244 -16.68 -20.19 9.92
C GLY A 244 -15.56 -19.22 10.33
N GLY A 245 -15.57 -18.04 9.72
CA GLY A 245 -14.64 -16.96 9.99
C GLY A 245 -15.06 -15.69 9.27
N ASP A 246 -14.22 -14.66 9.34
CA ASP A 246 -14.43 -13.37 8.70
C ASP A 246 -13.09 -12.71 8.35
N TYR A 247 -13.16 -11.61 7.63
CA TYR A 247 -11.99 -10.84 7.21
C TYR A 247 -11.14 -10.31 8.38
N THR A 248 -11.71 -10.06 9.57
CA THR A 248 -10.94 -9.57 10.73
C THR A 248 -9.99 -10.65 11.24
N ARG A 249 -10.47 -11.90 11.25
CA ARG A 249 -9.65 -13.08 11.55
C ARG A 249 -8.53 -13.26 10.53
N ALA A 250 -8.82 -13.12 9.24
CA ALA A 250 -7.78 -13.21 8.20
C ALA A 250 -6.72 -12.11 8.32
N ILE A 251 -7.14 -10.85 8.53
CA ILE A 251 -6.22 -9.73 8.77
C ILE A 251 -5.34 -10.03 10.00
N SER A 252 -5.90 -10.56 11.09
CA SER A 252 -5.11 -10.86 12.29
C SER A 252 -4.03 -11.92 12.06
N TYR A 253 -4.34 -12.98 11.29
CA TYR A 253 -3.37 -14.02 10.92
C TYR A 253 -2.21 -13.44 10.11
N LEU A 254 -2.54 -12.67 9.07
CA LEU A 254 -1.57 -12.07 8.15
C LEU A 254 -0.72 -10.99 8.85
N ALA A 255 -1.34 -10.09 9.61
CA ALA A 255 -0.67 -9.00 10.33
C ALA A 255 0.15 -9.47 11.54
N SER A 256 -0.07 -10.70 12.02
CA SER A 256 0.72 -11.29 13.10
C SER A 256 1.90 -12.14 12.59
N TRP A 257 2.17 -12.12 11.27
CA TRP A 257 3.20 -12.92 10.61
C TRP A 257 3.11 -14.42 10.91
N ARG A 258 1.88 -14.94 10.96
CA ARG A 258 1.64 -16.39 11.08
C ARG A 258 1.55 -17.07 9.72
N GLY A 259 1.55 -16.27 8.65
CA GLY A 259 1.52 -16.64 7.25
C GLY A 259 1.46 -15.41 6.35
N PRO A 260 1.17 -15.57 5.05
CA PRO A 260 0.76 -16.83 4.43
C PRO A 260 1.92 -17.82 4.26
N VAL A 261 1.58 -19.10 4.18
CA VAL A 261 2.46 -20.21 3.79
C VAL A 261 1.99 -20.77 2.44
N LEU A 262 2.80 -21.58 1.78
CA LEU A 262 2.43 -22.18 0.49
C LEU A 262 1.47 -23.35 0.65
N GLU A 263 0.55 -23.52 -0.31
CA GLU A 263 -0.36 -24.68 -0.39
C GLU A 263 0.39 -26.01 -0.46
N GLU A 264 1.58 -26.06 -1.07
CA GLU A 264 2.38 -27.29 -1.12
C GLU A 264 3.01 -27.68 0.22
N ASP A 265 3.14 -26.73 1.16
CA ASP A 265 3.70 -26.97 2.49
C ASP A 265 2.64 -27.34 3.53
N ASP A 266 1.37 -26.99 3.29
CA ASP A 266 0.23 -27.32 4.16
C ASP A 266 -1.04 -27.49 3.31
N VAL A 267 -1.25 -28.70 2.80
CA VAL A 267 -2.23 -28.99 1.74
C VAL A 267 -3.67 -28.94 2.25
N TYR A 268 -4.53 -28.19 1.55
CA TYR A 268 -5.91 -28.02 1.97
C TYR A 268 -6.72 -29.33 1.98
N GLY A 269 -7.35 -29.61 3.13
CA GLY A 269 -8.33 -30.68 3.26
C GLY A 269 -7.76 -32.11 3.23
N ASP A 270 -6.44 -32.29 3.33
CA ASP A 270 -5.81 -33.62 3.43
C ASP A 270 -5.92 -34.24 4.85
N GLY A 271 -6.34 -33.42 5.83
CA GLY A 271 -6.53 -33.79 7.23
C GLY A 271 -5.27 -33.70 8.09
N ILE A 272 -4.18 -33.12 7.56
CA ILE A 272 -2.90 -32.88 8.22
C ILE A 272 -2.71 -31.36 8.26
N ASN A 273 -2.28 -30.85 9.42
CA ASN A 273 -1.90 -29.44 9.55
C ASN A 273 -0.40 -29.38 9.83
N ASN A 274 0.34 -28.68 8.98
CA ASN A 274 1.75 -28.40 9.15
C ASN A 274 1.97 -27.04 9.84
N SER A 275 2.05 -27.06 11.17
CA SER A 275 2.33 -25.85 11.96
C SER A 275 3.75 -25.29 11.78
N ASP A 276 4.65 -26.05 11.17
CA ASP A 276 6.05 -25.66 10.96
C ASP A 276 6.29 -25.11 9.54
N ALA A 277 5.24 -24.97 8.72
CA ALA A 277 5.31 -24.38 7.40
C ALA A 277 5.85 -22.94 7.46
N GLY A 278 6.78 -22.61 6.55
CA GLY A 278 7.44 -21.32 6.52
C GLY A 278 6.54 -20.23 5.97
N VAL A 279 6.51 -19.09 6.66
CA VAL A 279 5.90 -17.86 6.12
C VAL A 279 6.73 -17.40 4.92
N VAL A 280 6.07 -16.99 3.83
CA VAL A 280 6.75 -16.58 2.58
C VAL A 280 6.54 -15.12 2.21
N LYS A 281 5.61 -14.43 2.89
CA LYS A 281 5.32 -13.01 2.70
C LYS A 281 4.86 -12.38 4.00
N HIS A 282 5.12 -11.08 4.15
CA HIS A 282 4.62 -10.28 5.26
C HIS A 282 3.58 -9.26 4.77
N VAL A 283 2.35 -9.38 5.26
CA VAL A 283 1.30 -8.38 4.98
C VAL A 283 1.46 -7.20 5.94
N GLN A 284 1.64 -6.01 5.37
CA GLN A 284 1.89 -4.78 6.12
C GLN A 284 0.74 -3.77 6.02
N GLU A 285 -0.16 -3.94 5.06
CA GLU A 285 -1.32 -3.06 4.93
C GLU A 285 -2.53 -3.81 4.37
N ALA A 286 -3.64 -3.73 5.10
CA ALA A 286 -4.95 -4.21 4.69
C ALA A 286 -5.96 -3.09 4.91
N GLN A 287 -6.60 -2.61 3.84
CA GLN A 287 -7.57 -1.53 3.89
C GLN A 287 -8.99 -2.06 3.78
N ILE A 288 -9.87 -1.53 4.61
CA ILE A 288 -11.31 -1.80 4.58
C ILE A 288 -11.99 -0.67 3.80
N ILE A 289 -12.49 -0.99 2.61
CA ILE A 289 -13.15 -0.03 1.73
C ILE A 289 -14.59 0.20 2.18
N GLU A 290 -15.00 1.48 2.16
CA GLU A 290 -16.33 1.90 2.59
C GLU A 290 -17.46 1.07 1.98
N SER A 291 -18.43 0.75 2.83
CA SER A 291 -19.67 0.08 2.46
C SER A 291 -20.38 0.75 1.28
N LYS A 292 -20.70 -0.07 0.28
CA LYS A 292 -21.37 0.27 -0.99
C LYS A 292 -20.69 1.35 -1.83
N ASN A 293 -19.42 1.67 -1.57
CA ASN A 293 -18.66 2.58 -2.41
C ASN A 293 -18.10 1.84 -3.64
N LEU A 294 -18.95 1.63 -4.64
CA LEU A 294 -18.62 0.83 -5.83
C LEU A 294 -17.39 1.37 -6.56
N GLU A 295 -17.26 2.68 -6.70
CA GLU A 295 -16.11 3.30 -7.37
C GLU A 295 -14.81 3.08 -6.59
N ALA A 296 -14.82 3.15 -5.26
CA ALA A 296 -13.65 2.84 -4.45
C ALA A 296 -13.28 1.34 -4.52
N ILE A 297 -14.27 0.44 -4.54
CA ILE A 297 -14.05 -1.01 -4.74
C ILE A 297 -13.41 -1.26 -6.11
N LYS A 298 -13.99 -0.73 -7.20
CA LYS A 298 -13.43 -0.87 -8.55
C LYS A 298 -12.00 -0.32 -8.63
N LYS A 299 -11.74 0.84 -7.99
CA LYS A 299 -10.39 1.42 -7.94
C LYS A 299 -9.42 0.53 -7.17
N ALA A 300 -9.85 -0.09 -6.08
CA ALA A 300 -9.03 -1.04 -5.33
C ALA A 300 -8.68 -2.27 -6.17
N VAL A 301 -9.67 -2.85 -6.86
CA VAL A 301 -9.46 -3.94 -7.84
C VAL A 301 -8.54 -3.50 -8.96
N PHE A 302 -8.75 -2.34 -9.55
CA PHE A 302 -7.96 -1.91 -10.69
C PHE A 302 -6.48 -1.72 -10.32
N LEU A 303 -6.20 -1.09 -9.18
CA LEU A 303 -4.84 -0.67 -8.83
C LEU A 303 -4.09 -1.67 -7.97
N TYR A 304 -4.75 -2.34 -7.03
CA TYR A 304 -4.06 -3.04 -5.94
C TYR A 304 -4.24 -4.54 -6.01
N GLY A 305 -5.46 -5.07 -5.99
CA GLY A 305 -5.70 -6.50 -5.87
C GLY A 305 -7.19 -6.80 -5.79
N GLY A 306 -7.55 -8.07 -5.83
CA GLY A 306 -8.93 -8.51 -5.64
C GLY A 306 -9.46 -8.01 -4.29
N VAL A 307 -10.76 -7.69 -4.25
CA VAL A 307 -11.41 -7.21 -3.01
C VAL A 307 -12.24 -8.35 -2.44
N GLU A 308 -11.85 -8.86 -1.27
CA GLU A 308 -12.70 -9.77 -0.49
C GLU A 308 -13.99 -9.04 -0.14
N SER A 309 -15.14 -9.67 -0.43
CA SER A 309 -16.44 -9.13 -0.07
C SER A 309 -17.46 -10.20 0.26
N SER A 310 -18.34 -9.87 1.20
CA SER A 310 -19.33 -10.80 1.71
C SER A 310 -20.66 -10.72 0.95
N LEU A 311 -21.30 -11.87 0.73
CA LEU A 311 -22.67 -11.97 0.28
C LEU A 311 -23.51 -12.90 1.15
N TYR A 312 -24.83 -12.80 0.98
CA TYR A 312 -25.73 -13.86 1.41
C TYR A 312 -25.95 -14.78 0.22
N THR A 313 -25.81 -16.09 0.43
CA THR A 313 -26.21 -17.13 -0.51
C THR A 313 -27.09 -18.17 0.15
N SER A 314 -28.00 -18.74 -0.64
CA SER A 314 -28.83 -19.89 -0.24
C SER A 314 -28.27 -21.22 -0.72
N MET A 315 -27.12 -21.18 -1.40
CA MET A 315 -26.40 -22.33 -1.93
C MET A 315 -25.23 -22.66 -1.01
N SER A 316 -24.84 -23.93 -0.96
CA SER A 316 -23.78 -24.44 -0.09
C SER A 316 -22.64 -25.10 -0.86
N TYR A 317 -22.82 -25.40 -2.15
CA TYR A 317 -21.81 -26.02 -3.02
C TYR A 317 -22.17 -25.81 -4.50
N ALA A 318 -21.23 -26.12 -5.39
CA ALA A 318 -21.42 -26.01 -6.85
C ALA A 318 -22.59 -26.85 -7.37
N GLY A 319 -23.43 -26.26 -8.22
CA GLY A 319 -24.58 -26.93 -8.84
C GLY A 319 -25.86 -26.98 -8.00
N GLU A 320 -25.85 -26.46 -6.77
CA GLU A 320 -27.09 -26.27 -6.01
C GLU A 320 -27.94 -25.15 -6.64
N ARG A 321 -29.25 -25.38 -6.75
CA ARG A 321 -30.17 -24.41 -7.34
C ARG A 321 -30.55 -23.33 -6.33
N SER A 322 -30.56 -22.09 -6.78
CA SER A 322 -31.12 -20.96 -6.04
C SER A 322 -32.08 -20.14 -6.90
N MET A 323 -33.11 -19.56 -6.27
CA MET A 323 -33.95 -18.57 -6.94
C MET A 323 -33.22 -17.23 -7.19
N TYR A 324 -32.07 -17.01 -6.55
CA TYR A 324 -31.25 -15.81 -6.68
C TYR A 324 -30.13 -15.96 -7.71
N TYR A 325 -29.88 -17.18 -8.17
CA TYR A 325 -28.85 -17.52 -9.14
C TYR A 325 -29.48 -17.84 -10.49
N ASN A 326 -28.85 -17.40 -11.57
CA ASN A 326 -29.23 -17.75 -12.94
C ASN A 326 -28.13 -18.61 -13.56
N ASP A 327 -28.38 -19.91 -13.67
CA ASP A 327 -27.43 -20.88 -14.24
C ASP A 327 -27.05 -20.58 -15.70
N LYS A 328 -27.91 -19.90 -16.46
CA LYS A 328 -27.65 -19.63 -17.88
C LYS A 328 -26.58 -18.54 -18.10
N ASN A 329 -26.54 -17.57 -17.20
CA ASN A 329 -25.69 -16.39 -17.31
C ASN A 329 -24.72 -16.26 -16.12
N TYR A 330 -24.63 -17.29 -15.29
CA TYR A 330 -23.78 -17.33 -14.10
C TYR A 330 -23.88 -16.07 -13.25
N SER A 331 -25.11 -15.63 -12.96
CA SER A 331 -25.34 -14.33 -12.31
C SER A 331 -26.18 -14.47 -11.06
N TYR A 332 -25.79 -13.77 -10.00
CA TYR A 332 -26.38 -13.81 -8.67
C TYR A 332 -26.88 -12.43 -8.23
N CYS A 333 -28.05 -12.39 -7.60
CA CYS A 333 -28.48 -11.22 -6.85
C CYS A 333 -29.49 -11.58 -5.77
N TYR A 334 -29.16 -11.26 -4.53
CA TYR A 334 -30.05 -11.31 -3.40
C TYR A 334 -30.49 -9.90 -2.98
N ILE A 335 -31.81 -9.67 -2.93
CA ILE A 335 -32.40 -8.44 -2.38
C ILE A 335 -33.21 -8.79 -1.14
N GLY A 336 -32.71 -8.39 0.04
CA GLY A 336 -33.39 -8.65 1.31
C GLY A 336 -32.55 -8.34 2.53
N THR A 337 -32.98 -8.84 3.69
CA THR A 337 -32.43 -8.49 5.01
C THR A 337 -31.59 -9.58 5.66
N LYS A 338 -31.33 -10.68 4.94
CA LYS A 338 -30.45 -11.74 5.44
C LYS A 338 -29.01 -11.22 5.50
N LYS A 339 -28.39 -11.50 6.64
CA LYS A 339 -26.96 -11.24 6.88
C LYS A 339 -26.12 -12.09 5.92
N PRO A 340 -24.91 -11.63 5.56
CA PRO A 340 -24.00 -12.44 4.75
C PRO A 340 -23.62 -13.74 5.46
N ASN A 341 -23.32 -14.76 4.66
CA ASN A 341 -22.90 -16.09 5.11
C ASN A 341 -21.83 -16.73 4.21
N HIS A 342 -21.30 -15.97 3.25
CA HIS A 342 -20.30 -16.45 2.28
C HIS A 342 -19.44 -15.27 1.81
N ASP A 343 -18.14 -15.51 1.65
CA ASP A 343 -17.19 -14.52 1.13
C ASP A 343 -16.71 -14.92 -0.26
N VAL A 344 -16.50 -13.93 -1.12
CA VAL A 344 -15.97 -14.07 -2.49
C VAL A 344 -14.99 -12.95 -2.77
N VAL A 345 -14.26 -13.04 -3.87
CA VAL A 345 -13.35 -11.95 -4.28
C VAL A 345 -13.88 -11.27 -5.52
N ILE A 346 -14.07 -9.96 -5.43
CA ILE A 346 -14.35 -9.10 -6.58
C ILE A 346 -13.03 -8.90 -7.33
N ILE A 347 -12.96 -9.37 -8.57
CA ILE A 347 -11.76 -9.31 -9.43
C ILE A 347 -11.97 -8.44 -10.68
N GLY A 348 -13.16 -7.85 -10.80
CA GLY A 348 -13.54 -7.07 -11.95
C GLY A 348 -14.96 -6.56 -11.86
N TRP A 349 -15.38 -5.90 -12.93
CA TRP A 349 -16.73 -5.37 -13.09
C TRP A 349 -17.09 -5.20 -14.56
N ASP A 350 -18.40 -5.09 -14.82
CA ASP A 350 -18.96 -4.70 -16.10
C ASP A 350 -20.19 -3.82 -15.84
N ASP A 351 -20.03 -2.51 -16.07
CA ASP A 351 -21.09 -1.51 -15.84
C ASP A 351 -22.29 -1.68 -16.78
N ASN A 352 -22.11 -2.40 -17.88
CA ASN A 352 -23.15 -2.62 -18.88
C ASN A 352 -23.75 -4.03 -18.80
N TYR A 353 -23.34 -4.85 -17.83
CA TYR A 353 -23.89 -6.19 -17.65
C TYR A 353 -25.41 -6.15 -17.50
N SER A 354 -26.11 -6.81 -18.43
CA SER A 354 -27.56 -6.64 -18.57
C SER A 354 -28.30 -7.10 -17.32
N LYS A 355 -29.19 -6.25 -16.81
CA LYS A 355 -30.07 -6.59 -15.69
C LYS A 355 -30.99 -7.78 -15.96
N ASP A 356 -31.29 -8.03 -17.24
CA ASP A 356 -32.13 -9.16 -17.66
C ASP A 356 -31.39 -10.50 -17.56
N ASN A 357 -30.09 -10.48 -17.27
CA ASN A 357 -29.33 -11.70 -17.02
C ASN A 357 -29.62 -12.30 -15.64
N PHE A 358 -30.14 -11.52 -14.68
CA PHE A 358 -30.40 -11.97 -13.31
C PHE A 358 -31.78 -12.61 -13.13
N SER A 359 -31.91 -13.49 -12.12
CA SER A 359 -33.17 -14.16 -11.76
C SER A 359 -34.19 -13.24 -11.07
N VAL A 360 -33.79 -12.02 -10.71
CA VAL A 360 -34.61 -11.01 -10.03
C VAL A 360 -34.73 -9.75 -10.88
N SER A 361 -35.84 -9.01 -10.74
CA SER A 361 -36.02 -7.74 -11.42
C SER A 361 -35.16 -6.66 -10.78
N LEU A 362 -34.28 -6.04 -11.57
CA LEU A 362 -33.38 -4.98 -11.11
C LEU A 362 -33.69 -3.62 -11.77
N GLU A 363 -33.26 -2.55 -11.11
CA GLU A 363 -33.48 -1.18 -11.56
C GLU A 363 -32.60 -0.84 -12.77
N GLY A 364 -31.32 -1.25 -12.74
CA GLY A 364 -30.33 -0.94 -13.77
C GLY A 364 -29.36 -2.09 -14.05
N ASN A 365 -28.55 -1.89 -15.08
CA ASN A 365 -27.43 -2.77 -15.43
C ASN A 365 -26.27 -2.59 -14.45
N GLY A 366 -25.29 -3.49 -14.54
CA GLY A 366 -24.04 -3.39 -13.81
C GLY A 366 -23.83 -4.54 -12.84
N ALA A 367 -22.64 -5.12 -12.88
CA ALA A 367 -22.27 -6.24 -12.04
C ALA A 367 -20.78 -6.22 -11.71
N PHE A 368 -20.46 -6.69 -10.51
CA PHE A 368 -19.13 -7.17 -10.18
C PHE A 368 -18.90 -8.53 -10.83
N ILE A 369 -17.65 -8.79 -11.19
CA ILE A 369 -17.16 -10.11 -11.60
C ILE A 369 -16.43 -10.67 -10.39
N CYS A 370 -16.95 -11.77 -9.85
CA CYS A 370 -16.45 -12.38 -8.63
C CYS A 370 -15.89 -13.76 -8.93
N VAL A 371 -14.83 -14.15 -8.22
CA VAL A 371 -14.37 -15.53 -8.11
C VAL A 371 -14.91 -16.15 -6.82
N ASN A 372 -15.36 -17.39 -6.94
CA ASN A 372 -15.88 -18.18 -5.83
C ASN A 372 -14.86 -19.26 -5.41
N SER A 373 -15.09 -19.88 -4.25
CA SER A 373 -14.26 -20.93 -3.67
C SER A 373 -14.95 -22.31 -3.71
N TRP A 374 -15.72 -22.59 -4.77
CA TRP A 374 -16.41 -23.89 -4.97
C TRP A 374 -15.91 -24.65 -6.21
N GLY A 375 -14.65 -24.41 -6.58
CA GLY A 375 -14.00 -25.02 -7.73
C GLY A 375 -14.42 -24.45 -9.07
N ASP A 376 -13.70 -24.87 -10.12
CA ASP A 376 -13.91 -24.46 -11.51
C ASP A 376 -15.27 -24.90 -12.07
N SER A 377 -15.89 -25.93 -11.51
CA SER A 377 -17.21 -26.40 -11.92
C SER A 377 -18.36 -25.44 -11.57
N PHE A 378 -18.12 -24.44 -10.72
CA PHE A 378 -19.11 -23.43 -10.38
C PHE A 378 -19.12 -22.28 -11.40
N GLY A 379 -20.30 -21.88 -11.87
CA GLY A 379 -20.42 -20.71 -12.72
C GLY A 379 -19.67 -20.83 -14.04
N ASP A 380 -18.97 -19.77 -14.41
CA ASP A 380 -18.10 -19.68 -15.59
C ASP A 380 -16.66 -19.97 -15.16
N ASP A 381 -16.27 -21.25 -15.10
CA ASP A 381 -14.95 -21.67 -14.65
C ASP A 381 -14.55 -21.10 -13.28
N GLY A 382 -15.46 -21.11 -12.30
CA GLY A 382 -15.29 -20.55 -10.95
C GLY A 382 -15.74 -19.10 -10.79
N LEU A 383 -16.04 -18.41 -11.89
CA LEU A 383 -16.45 -17.01 -11.90
C LEU A 383 -17.97 -16.86 -11.98
N PHE A 384 -18.47 -15.74 -11.48
CA PHE A 384 -19.87 -15.37 -11.60
C PHE A 384 -20.08 -13.85 -11.47
N TYR A 385 -21.20 -13.38 -12.01
CA TYR A 385 -21.59 -11.98 -11.94
C TYR A 385 -22.44 -11.74 -10.69
N VAL A 386 -22.09 -10.72 -9.89
CA VAL A 386 -22.93 -10.27 -8.77
C VAL A 386 -23.43 -8.87 -9.05
N SER A 387 -24.76 -8.69 -9.06
CA SER A 387 -25.37 -7.38 -9.32
C SER A 387 -24.89 -6.31 -8.35
N TYR A 388 -24.67 -5.08 -8.82
CA TYR A 388 -24.44 -3.93 -7.94
C TYR A 388 -25.59 -3.67 -6.94
N TYR A 389 -26.78 -4.20 -7.24
CA TYR A 389 -27.99 -4.07 -6.43
C TYR A 389 -28.16 -5.20 -5.40
N ASP A 390 -27.23 -6.17 -5.34
CA ASP A 390 -27.24 -7.17 -4.28
C ASP A 390 -27.13 -6.48 -2.91
N SER A 391 -27.88 -6.97 -1.92
CA SER A 391 -27.98 -6.31 -0.61
C SER A 391 -26.70 -6.38 0.20
N ASN A 392 -25.83 -7.37 -0.03
CA ASN A 392 -24.65 -7.63 0.80
C ASN A 392 -23.33 -7.34 0.09
N ILE A 393 -23.19 -7.66 -1.21
CA ILE A 393 -21.91 -7.44 -1.93
C ILE A 393 -21.47 -5.99 -1.82
N GLY A 394 -20.19 -5.74 -1.58
CA GLY A 394 -19.71 -4.37 -1.45
C GLY A 394 -19.93 -3.75 -0.07
N ILE A 395 -20.49 -4.44 0.95
CA ILE A 395 -20.66 -3.87 2.31
C ILE A 395 -19.39 -4.01 3.14
N HIS A 396 -18.83 -5.23 3.19
CA HIS A 396 -17.57 -5.55 3.84
C HIS A 396 -16.57 -5.78 2.73
N ASN A 397 -15.49 -5.01 2.69
CA ASN A 397 -14.58 -4.97 1.54
C ASN A 397 -13.14 -4.88 2.04
N VAL A 398 -12.33 -5.90 1.82
CA VAL A 398 -10.91 -5.88 2.22
C VAL A 398 -10.03 -5.99 1.00
N VAL A 399 -9.02 -5.12 0.93
CA VAL A 399 -7.96 -5.16 -0.07
C VAL A 399 -6.61 -5.10 0.63
N TYR A 400 -5.67 -5.92 0.18
CA TYR A 400 -4.30 -5.97 0.68
C TYR A 400 -3.41 -5.14 -0.23
N THR A 401 -2.95 -3.99 0.28
CA THR A 401 -2.29 -2.94 -0.52
C THR A 401 -0.78 -2.89 -0.31
N ARG A 402 -0.27 -3.58 0.71
CA ARG A 402 1.17 -3.75 0.96
C ARG A 402 1.44 -5.16 1.45
N VAL A 403 2.01 -5.98 0.57
CA VAL A 403 2.49 -7.34 0.84
C VAL A 403 3.95 -7.37 0.41
N GLU A 404 4.84 -7.71 1.32
CA GLU A 404 6.29 -7.64 1.15
C GLU A 404 6.91 -9.01 1.36
N ASP A 405 8.19 -9.13 0.99
CA ASP A 405 9.00 -10.29 1.31
C ASP A 405 9.11 -10.49 2.83
N ASP A 406 9.41 -11.73 3.23
CA ASP A 406 9.49 -12.17 4.63
C ASP A 406 10.80 -11.72 5.33
N ASP A 407 11.67 -10.99 4.63
CA ASP A 407 12.92 -10.43 5.16
C ASP A 407 12.87 -8.91 5.42
N ASN A 408 11.69 -8.29 5.30
CA ASN A 408 11.51 -6.84 5.47
C ASN A 408 11.85 -6.32 6.89
N TYR A 409 11.65 -7.14 7.93
CA TYR A 409 12.20 -6.91 9.27
C TYR A 409 12.59 -8.23 9.94
N ASP A 410 13.55 -8.18 10.86
CA ASP A 410 14.03 -9.39 11.55
C ASP A 410 13.08 -9.87 12.66
N ASN A 411 12.43 -8.95 13.37
CA ASN A 411 11.56 -9.30 14.50
C ASN A 411 10.25 -8.49 14.51
N ILE A 412 9.20 -9.13 15.01
CA ILE A 412 7.91 -8.53 15.38
C ILE A 412 7.64 -8.74 16.86
N TYR A 413 7.24 -7.68 17.55
CA TYR A 413 6.81 -7.72 18.95
C TYR A 413 5.32 -7.35 19.04
N GLN A 414 4.54 -8.22 19.67
CA GLN A 414 3.07 -8.15 19.69
C GLN A 414 2.49 -9.00 20.83
N SER A 415 1.26 -8.67 21.25
CA SER A 415 0.45 -9.47 22.18
C SER A 415 -0.98 -9.69 21.67
N ASP A 416 -1.31 -9.24 20.47
CA ASP A 416 -2.67 -9.20 19.90
C ASP A 416 -2.85 -10.20 18.74
N LEU A 417 -2.73 -11.50 19.01
CA LEU A 417 -2.71 -12.53 17.95
C LEU A 417 -4.05 -12.73 17.21
N CYS A 418 -5.17 -12.34 17.81
CA CYS A 418 -6.50 -12.28 17.19
C CYS A 418 -6.83 -10.86 16.71
N GLY A 419 -5.92 -9.88 16.86
CA GLY A 419 -6.07 -8.53 16.35
C GLY A 419 -7.33 -7.80 16.85
N TRP A 420 -8.02 -7.12 15.93
CA TRP A 420 -9.13 -6.22 16.24
C TRP A 420 -10.43 -6.97 16.59
N VAL A 421 -10.58 -7.35 17.86
CA VAL A 421 -11.78 -8.01 18.41
C VAL A 421 -12.75 -6.99 19.02
N GLY A 422 -12.23 -5.89 19.55
CA GLY A 422 -13.01 -4.84 20.20
C GLY A 422 -12.37 -3.46 20.07
N GLN A 423 -12.98 -2.49 20.73
CA GLN A 423 -12.49 -1.11 20.77
C GLN A 423 -12.46 -0.57 22.19
N LEU A 424 -11.50 0.31 22.47
CA LEU A 424 -11.33 1.03 23.73
C LEU A 424 -11.18 2.53 23.48
N GLY A 425 -11.59 3.36 24.45
CA GLY A 425 -11.46 4.81 24.38
C GLY A 425 -12.19 5.53 25.52
N TYR A 426 -12.48 6.81 25.29
CA TYR A 426 -13.01 7.73 26.32
C TYR A 426 -14.24 8.51 25.86
N GLU A 427 -15.11 7.89 25.05
CA GLU A 427 -16.27 8.55 24.45
C GLU A 427 -15.89 9.79 23.61
N CYS A 428 -14.73 9.71 22.96
CA CYS A 428 -14.21 10.74 22.07
C CYS A 428 -13.37 10.14 20.96
N ASP A 429 -13.20 10.91 19.88
CA ASP A 429 -12.49 10.49 18.69
C ASP A 429 -10.97 10.35 18.88
N THR A 430 -10.43 10.88 19.98
CA THR A 430 -8.99 10.96 20.23
C THR A 430 -8.60 10.26 21.52
N ALA A 431 -7.56 9.42 21.46
CA ALA A 431 -6.97 8.79 22.65
C ALA A 431 -5.48 8.49 22.44
N TYR A 432 -4.77 8.24 23.54
CA TYR A 432 -3.41 7.70 23.51
C TYR A 432 -3.46 6.24 23.96
N PHE A 433 -2.65 5.41 23.32
CA PHE A 433 -2.39 4.05 23.73
C PHE A 433 -0.91 3.72 23.60
N SER A 434 -0.47 2.68 24.30
CA SER A 434 0.91 2.24 24.32
C SER A 434 1.03 0.75 24.60
N ASN A 435 2.07 0.11 24.08
CA ASN A 435 2.58 -1.17 24.56
C ASN A 435 4.05 -1.00 24.93
N VAL A 436 4.47 -1.73 25.97
CA VAL A 436 5.85 -1.80 26.41
C VAL A 436 6.47 -3.11 25.98
N TYR A 437 7.64 -3.02 25.35
CA TYR A 437 8.37 -4.17 24.82
C TYR A 437 9.79 -4.23 25.37
N THR A 438 10.29 -5.43 25.62
CA THR A 438 11.68 -5.67 26.01
C THR A 438 12.48 -6.11 24.80
N ALA A 439 13.50 -5.36 24.40
CA ALA A 439 14.37 -5.73 23.28
C ALA A 439 15.10 -7.05 23.59
N GLN A 440 15.08 -8.00 22.67
CA GLN A 440 15.74 -9.31 22.83
C GLN A 440 17.21 -9.29 22.43
N SER A 441 17.62 -8.30 21.64
CA SER A 441 19.01 -8.04 21.27
C SER A 441 19.26 -6.54 21.05
N ASP A 442 20.47 -6.17 20.66
CA ASP A 442 20.74 -4.82 20.17
C ASP A 442 20.07 -4.66 18.79
N GLU A 443 19.07 -3.80 18.72
CA GLU A 443 18.12 -3.72 17.61
C GLU A 443 17.88 -2.26 17.17
N GLU A 444 17.28 -2.08 16.01
CA GLU A 444 16.71 -0.82 15.55
C GLU A 444 15.20 -0.97 15.38
N LEU A 445 14.41 -0.13 16.05
CA LEU A 445 12.99 0.03 15.73
C LEU A 445 12.84 0.69 14.37
N LYS A 446 12.16 0.01 13.44
CA LYS A 446 11.98 0.45 12.05
C LYS A 446 10.55 0.83 11.73
N ALA A 447 9.56 0.16 12.31
CA ALA A 447 8.15 0.44 12.04
C ALA A 447 7.24 0.13 13.24
N VAL A 448 6.01 0.64 13.18
CA VAL A 448 4.97 0.44 14.19
C VAL A 448 3.66 0.07 13.49
N GLY A 449 3.01 -1.01 13.92
CA GLY A 449 1.79 -1.54 13.32
C GLY A 449 0.56 -1.37 14.20
N PHE A 450 -0.54 -0.85 13.67
CA PHE A 450 -1.80 -0.69 14.41
C PHE A 450 -3.00 -0.51 13.48
N TYR A 451 -4.20 -0.57 14.04
CA TYR A 451 -5.44 -0.44 13.29
C TYR A 451 -5.95 1.01 13.24
N ALA A 452 -6.42 1.43 12.07
CA ALA A 452 -7.32 2.56 11.91
C ALA A 452 -8.76 2.04 12.01
N THR A 453 -9.46 2.42 13.08
CA THR A 453 -10.83 1.93 13.35
C THR A 453 -11.94 2.72 12.65
N GLY A 454 -11.56 3.71 11.83
CA GLY A 454 -12.46 4.55 11.06
C GLY A 454 -11.71 5.21 9.92
N LYS A 455 -12.45 5.90 9.05
CA LYS A 455 -11.87 6.72 7.98
C LYS A 455 -11.16 7.94 8.53
N ASP A 456 -10.26 8.46 7.69
CA ASP A 456 -9.58 9.72 7.95
C ASP A 456 -8.84 9.76 9.30
N THR A 457 -8.43 8.60 9.81
CA THR A 457 -7.69 8.46 11.07
C THR A 457 -6.32 9.09 10.96
N SER A 458 -6.03 10.08 11.81
CA SER A 458 -4.69 10.64 11.98
C SER A 458 -4.00 10.07 13.21
N TYR A 459 -2.67 10.08 13.18
CA TYR A 459 -1.87 9.56 14.29
C TYR A 459 -0.60 10.36 14.52
N GLU A 460 -0.09 10.28 15.75
CA GLU A 460 1.25 10.72 16.14
C GLU A 460 1.92 9.57 16.91
N ILE A 461 3.16 9.23 16.55
CA ILE A 461 3.95 8.15 17.15
C ILE A 461 5.03 8.76 18.05
N TYR A 462 5.17 8.19 19.23
CA TYR A 462 6.20 8.52 20.21
C TYR A 462 6.83 7.23 20.75
N TYR A 463 7.98 7.37 21.39
CA TYR A 463 8.55 6.29 22.20
C TYR A 463 9.10 6.80 23.53
N VAL A 464 9.28 5.90 24.49
CA VAL A 464 10.01 6.11 25.74
C VAL A 464 11.17 5.13 25.80
N ASP A 465 12.38 5.64 25.97
CA ASP A 465 13.56 4.84 26.27
C ASP A 465 13.59 4.47 27.76
N ASN A 466 14.06 3.26 28.07
CA ASN A 466 14.22 2.73 29.42
C ASN A 466 12.98 2.93 30.30
N PHE A 467 11.88 2.30 29.90
CA PHE A 467 10.62 2.33 30.65
C PHE A 467 10.76 1.58 31.99
N GLU A 468 10.47 2.27 33.09
CA GLU A 468 10.54 1.72 34.47
C GLU A 468 9.17 1.73 35.18
N GLY A 469 8.16 2.34 34.55
CA GLY A 469 6.80 2.46 35.06
C GLY A 469 6.07 3.65 34.45
N THR A 470 4.82 3.88 34.85
CA THR A 470 3.93 4.89 34.24
C THR A 470 4.46 6.32 34.33
N GLU A 471 5.32 6.63 35.30
CA GLU A 471 6.00 7.92 35.40
C GLU A 471 6.94 8.18 34.21
N SER A 472 7.51 7.13 33.59
CA SER A 472 8.40 7.25 32.41
C SER A 472 7.69 7.84 31.19
N PHE A 473 6.35 7.77 31.10
CA PHE A 473 5.58 8.35 29.99
C PHE A 473 5.71 9.87 29.86
N CYS A 474 6.13 10.57 30.92
CA CYS A 474 6.40 12.00 30.83
C CYS A 474 7.62 12.34 29.95
N ASN A 475 8.50 11.36 29.71
CA ASN A 475 9.73 11.48 28.93
C ASN A 475 9.58 11.05 27.46
N LYS A 476 8.35 10.88 26.97
CA LYS A 476 8.11 10.44 25.59
C LYS A 476 8.76 11.38 24.56
N VAL A 477 9.34 10.79 23.53
CA VAL A 477 10.02 11.47 22.42
C VAL A 477 9.18 11.29 21.16
N TYR A 478 8.86 12.40 20.49
CA TYR A 478 8.12 12.39 19.22
C TYR A 478 8.97 11.75 18.11
N LEU A 479 8.33 10.88 17.32
CA LEU A 479 8.94 10.27 16.15
C LEU A 479 8.38 10.87 14.86
N GLN A 480 7.07 10.75 14.66
CA GLN A 480 6.41 11.21 13.43
C GLN A 480 4.89 11.25 13.58
N SER A 481 4.21 11.73 12.53
CA SER A 481 2.76 11.72 12.42
C SER A 481 2.33 11.44 10.99
N GLY A 482 1.11 10.97 10.82
CA GLY A 482 0.53 10.70 9.50
C GLY A 482 -0.99 10.59 9.57
N LYS A 483 -1.57 10.12 8.46
CA LYS A 483 -3.01 9.94 8.32
C LYS A 483 -3.30 8.80 7.35
N PHE A 484 -4.32 8.01 7.68
CA PHE A 484 -4.90 7.00 6.81
C PHE A 484 -6.23 7.49 6.25
N THR A 485 -6.55 7.08 5.03
CA THR A 485 -7.83 7.41 4.40
C THR A 485 -8.91 6.40 4.80
N ASN A 486 -8.58 5.11 4.76
CA ASN A 486 -9.52 4.03 5.00
C ASN A 486 -9.32 3.40 6.39
N GLU A 487 -10.35 2.69 6.83
CA GLU A 487 -10.24 1.73 7.94
C GLU A 487 -9.25 0.62 7.58
N GLY A 488 -8.70 -0.08 8.57
CA GLY A 488 -7.85 -1.25 8.32
C GLY A 488 -6.64 -1.37 9.23
N TYR A 489 -5.71 -2.23 8.83
CA TYR A 489 -4.43 -2.44 9.49
C TYR A 489 -3.31 -1.78 8.69
N TYR A 490 -2.39 -1.10 9.40
CA TYR A 490 -1.29 -0.37 8.79
C TYR A 490 0.00 -0.56 9.58
N THR A 491 1.09 -0.84 8.86
CA THR A 491 2.46 -0.72 9.36
C THR A 491 3.08 0.59 8.88
N VAL A 492 3.45 1.44 9.84
CA VAL A 492 4.03 2.75 9.59
C VAL A 492 5.54 2.68 9.73
N ASP A 493 6.26 2.81 8.61
CA ASP A 493 7.72 2.98 8.61
C ASP A 493 8.13 4.27 9.32
N LEU A 494 9.10 4.17 10.21
CA LEU A 494 9.67 5.31 10.90
C LEU A 494 10.64 6.05 9.98
N ASN A 495 10.43 7.36 9.81
CA ASN A 495 11.38 8.25 9.11
C ASN A 495 12.80 8.19 9.69
N LYS A 496 12.93 7.83 10.97
CA LYS A 496 14.20 7.64 11.65
C LYS A 496 14.11 6.44 12.58
N ALA A 497 15.02 5.49 12.40
CA ALA A 497 15.14 4.34 13.27
C ALA A 497 15.53 4.73 14.70
N VAL A 498 15.11 3.92 15.68
CA VAL A 498 15.47 4.11 17.10
C VAL A 498 16.33 2.94 17.56
N ASN A 499 17.54 3.22 18.03
CA ASN A 499 18.42 2.19 18.58
C ASN A 499 17.87 1.68 19.92
N MET A 500 17.77 0.37 20.02
CA MET A 500 17.34 -0.36 21.19
C MET A 500 18.50 -1.20 21.71
N ALA A 501 18.65 -1.26 23.03
CA ALA A 501 19.68 -2.08 23.67
C ALA A 501 19.04 -3.33 24.27
N GLU A 502 19.73 -4.46 24.16
CA GLU A 502 19.28 -5.74 24.69
C GLU A 502 18.83 -5.64 26.16
N GLY A 503 17.68 -6.26 26.47
CA GLY A 503 17.12 -6.35 27.81
C GLY A 503 16.49 -5.06 28.34
N LYS A 504 16.54 -3.94 27.61
CA LYS A 504 15.84 -2.71 27.98
C LYS A 504 14.39 -2.72 27.52
N LYS A 505 13.55 -2.06 28.32
CA LYS A 505 12.14 -1.82 28.01
C LYS A 505 11.93 -0.50 27.27
N TYR A 506 11.10 -0.55 26.25
CA TYR A 506 10.71 0.59 25.43
C TYR A 506 9.19 0.67 25.35
N ALA A 507 8.61 1.84 25.63
CA ALA A 507 7.19 2.06 25.42
C ALA A 507 6.95 2.70 24.06
N ILE A 508 6.20 2.05 23.19
CA ILE A 508 5.73 2.64 21.92
C ILE A 508 4.37 3.26 22.19
N ILE A 509 4.19 4.52 21.80
CA ILE A 509 2.98 5.29 22.11
C ILE A 509 2.40 5.82 20.81
N VAL A 510 1.09 5.64 20.65
CA VAL A 510 0.34 6.24 19.55
C VAL A 510 -0.74 7.13 20.14
N LYS A 511 -0.78 8.38 19.69
CA LYS A 511 -1.97 9.23 19.80
C LYS A 511 -2.75 9.06 18.51
N ILE A 512 -3.99 8.61 18.60
CA ILE A 512 -4.85 8.38 17.45
C ILE A 512 -6.05 9.31 17.52
N THR A 513 -6.47 9.83 16.37
CA THR A 513 -7.69 10.60 16.20
C THR A 513 -8.47 10.01 15.03
N THR A 514 -9.62 9.41 15.31
CA THR A 514 -10.50 8.79 14.31
C THR A 514 -11.83 9.54 14.30
N PRO A 515 -12.07 10.44 13.32
CA PRO A 515 -13.27 11.27 13.27
C PRO A 515 -14.58 10.49 13.46
N GLY A 516 -15.39 10.93 14.43
CA GLY A 516 -16.68 10.31 14.73
C GLY A 516 -16.62 9.02 15.57
N ALA A 517 -15.44 8.47 15.85
CA ALA A 517 -15.30 7.36 16.77
C ALA A 517 -15.56 7.80 18.22
N VAL A 518 -16.06 6.87 19.03
CA VAL A 518 -16.15 7.01 20.49
C VAL A 518 -15.03 6.25 21.19
N HIS A 519 -14.54 5.18 20.54
CA HIS A 519 -13.53 4.25 21.03
C HIS A 519 -12.53 3.99 19.88
N PRO A 520 -11.50 4.83 19.71
CA PRO A 520 -10.69 4.80 18.49
C PRO A 520 -9.55 3.76 18.52
N ILE A 521 -9.39 2.98 19.60
CA ILE A 521 -8.27 2.06 19.78
C ILE A 521 -8.76 0.63 19.61
N ALA A 522 -8.17 -0.12 18.68
CA ALA A 522 -8.43 -1.55 18.54
C ALA A 522 -7.81 -2.34 19.69
N ILE A 523 -8.54 -3.34 20.20
CA ILE A 523 -8.10 -4.23 21.27
C ILE A 523 -8.43 -5.68 20.95
N GLU A 524 -7.63 -6.59 21.51
CA GLU A 524 -7.91 -8.01 21.59
C GLU A 524 -8.43 -8.36 23.00
N TYR A 525 -9.48 -9.17 23.09
CA TYR A 525 -9.98 -9.68 24.38
C TYR A 525 -10.80 -10.97 24.22
N LYS A 526 -11.11 -11.61 25.36
CA LYS A 526 -11.97 -12.81 25.43
C LYS A 526 -13.46 -12.47 25.25
N ALA A 527 -13.85 -12.13 24.03
CA ALA A 527 -15.23 -11.81 23.66
C ALA A 527 -16.18 -13.01 23.63
N GLY A 528 -15.67 -14.23 23.40
CA GLY A 528 -16.52 -15.41 23.29
C GLY A 528 -15.76 -16.70 22.95
N ARG A 529 -16.48 -17.69 22.41
CA ARG A 529 -15.92 -19.02 22.10
C ARG A 529 -14.71 -18.93 21.16
N SER A 530 -14.77 -18.10 20.14
CA SER A 530 -13.73 -18.00 19.10
C SER A 530 -12.44 -17.34 19.60
N THR A 531 -12.51 -16.49 20.61
CA THR A 531 -11.34 -15.80 21.20
C THR A 531 -11.04 -16.27 22.62
N LYS A 532 -11.56 -17.43 23.03
CA LYS A 532 -11.37 -17.94 24.40
C LYS A 532 -9.91 -18.23 24.75
N ASN A 533 -9.07 -18.45 23.73
CA ASN A 533 -7.65 -18.79 23.86
C ASN A 533 -6.74 -17.55 23.87
N VAL A 534 -7.31 -16.34 23.76
CA VAL A 534 -6.55 -15.09 23.94
C VAL A 534 -5.81 -15.16 25.28
N VAL A 535 -4.51 -14.85 25.24
CA VAL A 535 -3.68 -14.66 26.42
C VAL A 535 -3.74 -13.16 26.73
N ILE A 536 -3.90 -12.80 28.00
CA ILE A 536 -4.07 -11.38 28.42
C ILE A 536 -2.87 -10.91 29.23
N ASP A 537 -2.14 -11.84 29.84
CA ASP A 537 -0.98 -11.55 30.68
C ASP A 537 0.36 -11.57 29.92
N ASP A 538 0.32 -11.61 28.59
CA ASP A 538 1.46 -11.49 27.68
C ASP A 538 1.67 -10.06 27.16
N GLY A 539 0.70 -9.16 27.36
CA GLY A 539 0.78 -7.72 27.09
C GLY A 539 1.31 -6.88 28.26
N GLU A 540 1.75 -5.67 27.95
CA GLU A 540 2.03 -4.59 28.91
C GLU A 540 1.51 -3.27 28.29
N GLY A 541 0.19 -3.18 28.18
CA GLY A 541 -0.55 -2.17 27.43
C GLY A 541 -1.13 -1.07 28.30
N TYR A 542 -1.10 0.17 27.80
CA TYR A 542 -1.61 1.33 28.53
C TYR A 542 -2.50 2.21 27.67
N ILE A 543 -3.51 2.80 28.29
CA ILE A 543 -4.39 3.80 27.66
C ILE A 543 -4.38 5.13 28.44
N SER A 544 -4.50 6.25 27.73
CA SER A 544 -4.59 7.58 28.32
C SER A 544 -5.43 8.54 27.48
N LEU A 545 -6.27 9.37 28.10
CA LEU A 545 -7.03 10.40 27.39
C LEU A 545 -6.14 11.56 26.92
N ILE A 546 -5.18 11.98 27.76
CA ILE A 546 -4.38 13.19 27.55
C ILE A 546 -2.87 12.94 27.44
N GLY A 547 -2.45 11.67 27.46
CA GLY A 547 -1.04 11.26 27.38
C GLY A 547 -0.22 11.64 28.61
N LYS A 548 -0.87 11.70 29.79
CA LYS A 548 -0.24 12.05 31.09
C LYS A 548 -0.55 11.04 32.19
N SER A 549 -1.82 10.64 32.33
CA SER A 549 -2.26 9.62 33.29
C SER A 549 -2.62 8.35 32.53
N TRP A 550 -1.95 7.26 32.85
CA TRP A 550 -2.00 6.02 32.10
C TRP A 550 -2.58 4.90 32.95
N GLU A 551 -3.44 4.10 32.33
CA GLU A 551 -4.12 2.96 32.93
C GLU A 551 -3.64 1.67 32.25
N HIS A 552 -3.20 0.68 33.04
CA HIS A 552 -2.74 -0.63 32.55
C HIS A 552 -3.96 -1.48 32.17
N VAL A 553 -4.11 -1.83 30.88
CA VAL A 553 -5.40 -2.34 30.37
C VAL A 553 -5.60 -3.83 30.62
N GLU A 554 -4.53 -4.61 30.71
CA GLU A 554 -4.59 -6.03 31.02
C GLU A 554 -5.14 -6.25 32.43
N GLU A 555 -4.78 -5.37 33.38
CA GLU A 555 -5.31 -5.39 34.75
C GLU A 555 -6.72 -4.80 34.88
N SER A 556 -7.01 -3.70 34.17
CA SER A 556 -8.22 -2.91 34.43
C SER A 556 -9.37 -3.19 33.47
N LYS A 557 -9.07 -3.73 32.28
CA LYS A 557 -10.03 -4.02 31.19
C LYS A 557 -9.98 -5.47 30.70
N GLU A 558 -8.99 -6.26 31.13
CA GLU A 558 -8.79 -7.65 30.68
C GLU A 558 -8.67 -7.76 29.14
N CYS A 559 -7.91 -6.85 28.53
CA CYS A 559 -7.65 -6.79 27.09
C CYS A 559 -6.20 -6.44 26.76
N ASN A 560 -5.75 -6.81 25.56
CA ASN A 560 -4.47 -6.38 24.97
C ASN A 560 -4.71 -5.26 23.95
N ILE A 561 -3.81 -4.29 23.88
CA ILE A 561 -3.84 -3.25 22.84
C ILE A 561 -3.26 -3.80 21.53
N CYS A 562 -3.95 -3.57 20.40
CA CYS A 562 -3.45 -3.93 19.08
C CYS A 562 -2.38 -2.94 18.58
N LEU A 563 -1.15 -3.06 19.09
CA LEU A 563 -0.02 -2.20 18.73
C LEU A 563 1.25 -3.03 18.61
N LYS A 564 1.79 -3.19 17.42
CA LYS A 564 3.00 -3.98 17.14
C LYS A 564 4.22 -3.08 16.94
N MET A 565 5.41 -3.59 17.21
CA MET A 565 6.65 -2.95 16.76
C MET A 565 7.52 -3.91 15.94
N TYR A 566 8.18 -3.37 14.92
CA TYR A 566 9.01 -4.10 13.98
C TYR A 566 10.45 -3.61 14.05
N THR A 567 11.40 -4.54 14.15
CA THR A 567 12.81 -4.21 14.41
C THR A 567 13.76 -4.99 13.52
N ASN A 568 14.95 -4.43 13.29
CA ASN A 568 16.07 -5.14 12.68
C ASN A 568 17.21 -5.29 13.69
N ASN A 569 17.92 -6.41 13.65
CA ASN A 569 19.09 -6.69 14.46
C ASN A 569 20.27 -5.80 14.01
N ARG A 570 21.13 -5.38 14.95
CA ARG A 570 22.26 -4.47 14.69
C ARG A 570 23.63 -5.14 14.57
#